data_AF-A0A4V2W243-F1
#
_entry.id   AF-A0A4V2W243-F1
#
_cell.length_a   1.000
_cell.length_b   1.000
_cell.length_c   1.000
_cell.angle_alpha   90.00
_cell.angle_beta   90.00
_cell.angle_gamma   90.00
#
_symmetry.space_group_name_H-M   'P 1'
#
loop_
_entity.id
_entity.type
_entity.pdbx_description
1 polymer ?
#
loop_
_entity_poly.entity_id
_entity_poly.type
_entity_poly.pdbx_seq_one_letter_code
_entity_poly.pdbx_strand_id
1 'polypeptide(L)'
;MKKVTAIKSDAAIQKPATSGTTTSETVMRILKTGTCPSCSGKSNLTYHIGCAVNGESNCTDESSIQFRVFSNTGNGFFSKEWIPLEVILQVLSKVPSDKPLISYVLYPLFRGKSINTPAFLLAAMKQEGLVQQSTEKRRCYELLDPTEFMAEIRKLMASPDTASNAAVKAKDKPMRSTTGKEAVPTKQDKSALPPKGKKQAESSPT
;
A
#
# COMPACT_ATOMS: atom_id res chain seq x y z
N MET A 1 67.24 -32.78 7.89
CA MET A 1 67.30 -31.31 7.80
C MET A 1 66.89 -30.87 6.40
N LYS A 2 65.60 -30.69 6.14
CA LYS A 2 65.07 -30.12 4.89
C LYS A 2 63.92 -29.19 5.25
N LYS A 3 63.95 -28.03 4.60
CA LYS A 3 63.36 -26.75 4.99
C LYS A 3 61.83 -26.78 5.07
N VAL A 4 61.31 -26.13 6.11
CA VAL A 4 59.91 -25.71 6.25
C VAL A 4 59.68 -24.54 5.29
N THR A 5 58.81 -24.71 4.30
CA THR A 5 58.33 -23.61 3.45
C THR A 5 56.94 -23.22 3.95
N ALA A 6 56.87 -22.06 4.60
CA ALA A 6 55.64 -21.41 5.01
C ALA A 6 54.87 -20.90 3.78
N ILE A 7 53.60 -21.29 3.68
CA ILE A 7 52.65 -20.77 2.70
C ILE A 7 51.99 -19.55 3.34
N LYS A 8 52.36 -18.35 2.90
CA LYS A 8 51.62 -17.11 3.22
C LYS A 8 50.38 -17.06 2.34
N SER A 9 49.20 -17.19 2.93
CA SER A 9 47.92 -16.82 2.31
C SER A 9 47.62 -15.36 2.62
N ASP A 10 48.01 -14.47 1.69
CA ASP A 10 47.57 -13.07 1.68
C ASP A 10 46.20 -13.02 0.99
N ALA A 11 45.15 -12.87 1.79
CA ALA A 11 43.79 -12.70 1.31
C ALA A 11 43.59 -11.25 0.87
N ALA A 12 43.86 -11.00 -0.41
CA ALA A 12 43.54 -9.75 -1.07
C ALA A 12 42.02 -9.47 -1.00
N ILE A 13 41.69 -8.36 -0.34
CA ILE A 13 40.36 -7.75 -0.31
C ILE A 13 40.02 -7.33 -1.75
N GLN A 14 39.22 -8.14 -2.44
CA GLN A 14 38.53 -7.68 -3.65
C GLN A 14 37.36 -6.78 -3.24
N LYS A 15 37.60 -5.49 -3.37
CA LYS A 15 36.59 -4.44 -3.48
C LYS A 15 35.59 -4.85 -4.57
N PRO A 16 34.27 -4.99 -4.29
CA PRO A 16 33.32 -5.33 -5.33
C PRO A 16 33.25 -4.17 -6.32
N ALA A 17 33.64 -4.48 -7.56
CA ALA A 17 33.54 -3.61 -8.71
C ALA A 17 32.07 -3.25 -8.97
N THR A 18 31.87 -1.96 -9.21
CA THR A 18 30.68 -1.34 -9.76
C THR A 18 30.15 -2.14 -10.95
N SER A 19 29.11 -2.95 -10.73
CA SER A 19 28.31 -3.51 -11.81
C SER A 19 27.45 -2.36 -12.37
N GLY A 20 27.86 -1.84 -13.52
CA GLY A 20 27.03 -0.94 -14.31
C GLY A 20 25.74 -1.66 -14.69
N THR A 21 24.64 -1.26 -14.07
CA THR A 21 23.30 -1.64 -14.53
C THR A 21 23.01 -0.81 -15.76
N THR A 22 23.02 -1.44 -16.94
CA THR A 22 22.32 -0.91 -18.11
C THR A 22 20.84 -0.91 -17.78
N THR A 23 20.36 0.20 -17.22
CA THR A 23 18.97 0.41 -16.83
C THR A 23 18.14 0.51 -18.11
N SER A 24 17.62 -0.61 -18.59
CA SER A 24 16.42 -0.61 -19.41
C SER A 24 15.34 0.07 -18.57
N GLU A 25 14.93 1.29 -18.95
CA GLU A 25 13.92 2.04 -18.22
C GLU A 25 12.61 1.23 -18.22
N THR A 26 12.28 0.62 -17.08
CA THR A 26 10.99 -0.05 -16.90
C THR A 26 9.91 1.02 -16.82
N VAL A 27 9.13 1.16 -17.89
CA VAL A 27 7.99 2.08 -17.94
C VAL A 27 6.76 1.35 -17.42
N MET A 28 6.01 1.99 -16.53
CA MET A 28 4.79 1.41 -15.98
C MET A 28 3.56 1.89 -16.75
N ARG A 29 2.94 0.99 -17.52
CA ARG A 29 1.68 1.25 -18.24
C ARG A 29 0.51 1.01 -17.28
N ILE A 30 -0.36 1.99 -17.10
CA ILE A 30 -1.58 1.83 -16.30
C ILE A 30 -2.63 1.10 -17.15
N LEU A 31 -3.11 -0.05 -16.66
CA LEU A 31 -4.15 -0.85 -17.30
C LEU A 31 -5.54 -0.46 -16.78
N LYS A 32 -5.64 -0.19 -15.47
CA LYS A 32 -6.90 0.14 -14.80
C LYS A 32 -6.66 1.13 -13.69
N THR A 33 -7.58 2.08 -13.54
CA THR A 33 -7.67 2.99 -12.40
C THR A 33 -8.99 2.71 -11.69
N GLY A 34 -8.91 2.28 -10.44
CA GLY A 34 -10.08 1.95 -9.62
C GLY A 34 -10.21 2.86 -8.40
N THR A 35 -11.41 2.92 -7.84
CA THR A 35 -11.69 3.62 -6.59
C THR A 35 -12.45 2.70 -5.63
N CYS A 36 -12.13 2.79 -4.35
CA CYS A 36 -12.80 1.99 -3.32
C CYS A 36 -12.80 2.70 -1.96
N PRO A 37 -13.76 2.42 -1.06
CA PRO A 37 -13.65 2.85 0.32
C PRO A 37 -12.46 2.16 1.02
N SER A 38 -11.84 2.82 1.99
CA SER A 38 -10.85 2.19 2.86
C SER A 38 -11.49 1.10 3.72
N CYS A 39 -10.70 0.17 4.27
CA CYS A 39 -11.19 -0.88 5.18
C CYS A 39 -12.04 -0.35 6.36
N SER A 40 -11.84 0.92 6.74
CA SER A 40 -12.60 1.59 7.80
C SER A 40 -13.86 2.32 7.32
N GLY A 41 -14.03 2.51 6.01
CA GLY A 41 -15.10 3.30 5.40
C GLY A 41 -14.97 4.82 5.55
N LYS A 42 -13.88 5.32 6.16
CA LYS A 42 -13.72 6.76 6.48
C LYS A 42 -13.08 7.59 5.37
N SER A 43 -12.63 6.95 4.31
CA SER A 43 -11.97 7.62 3.18
C SER A 43 -12.14 6.79 1.91
N ASN A 44 -11.97 7.44 0.76
CA ASN A 44 -11.93 6.79 -0.54
C ASN A 44 -10.48 6.74 -1.04
N LEU A 45 -10.10 5.60 -1.56
CA LEU A 45 -8.80 5.29 -2.12
C LEU A 45 -8.93 5.27 -3.64
N THR A 46 -7.93 5.80 -4.33
CA THR A 46 -7.72 5.58 -5.75
C THR A 46 -6.48 4.71 -5.90
N TYR A 47 -6.61 3.59 -6.61
CA TYR A 47 -5.51 2.66 -6.86
C TYR A 47 -5.36 2.43 -8.36
N HIS A 48 -4.14 2.12 -8.77
CA HIS A 48 -3.84 1.77 -10.15
C HIS A 48 -3.37 0.32 -10.21
N ILE A 49 -3.79 -0.35 -11.28
CA ILE A 49 -3.25 -1.62 -11.72
C ILE A 49 -2.49 -1.33 -13.00
N GLY A 50 -1.22 -1.70 -13.01
CA GLY A 50 -0.33 -1.45 -14.12
C GLY A 50 0.45 -2.68 -14.51
N CYS A 51 1.10 -2.61 -15.67
CA CYS A 51 2.06 -3.60 -16.11
C CYS A 51 3.43 -2.98 -16.40
N ALA A 52 4.48 -3.62 -15.88
CA ALA A 52 5.86 -3.24 -16.12
C ALA A 52 6.29 -3.60 -17.54
N VAL A 53 6.51 -2.58 -18.36
CA VAL A 53 6.98 -2.71 -19.73
C VAL A 53 8.50 -2.52 -19.73
N ASN A 54 9.24 -3.49 -20.23
CA ASN A 54 10.68 -3.39 -20.44
C ASN A 54 10.93 -3.14 -21.95
N GLY A 55 11.17 -1.88 -22.33
CA GLY A 55 11.37 -1.48 -23.74
C GLY A 55 10.07 -1.33 -24.54
N GLU A 56 10.15 -1.44 -25.87
CA GLU A 56 9.00 -1.28 -26.80
C GLU A 56 8.05 -2.49 -26.86
N SER A 57 8.38 -3.59 -26.20
CA SER A 57 7.55 -4.80 -26.23
C SER A 57 6.34 -4.66 -25.34
N ASN A 58 5.14 -4.90 -25.89
CA ASN A 58 3.92 -4.94 -25.09
C ASN A 58 4.05 -5.97 -23.96
N CYS A 59 3.52 -5.59 -22.80
CA CYS A 59 3.33 -6.42 -21.64
C CYS A 59 2.42 -7.61 -21.99
N THR A 60 2.99 -8.80 -22.12
CA THR A 60 2.21 -10.03 -22.38
C THR A 60 2.15 -10.94 -21.15
N ASP A 61 3.07 -10.74 -20.20
CA ASP A 61 3.22 -11.61 -19.04
C ASP A 61 2.45 -11.09 -17.82
N GLU A 62 1.70 -11.99 -17.19
CA GLU A 62 0.94 -11.69 -15.97
C GLU A 62 1.83 -11.39 -14.76
N SER A 63 3.04 -11.92 -14.76
CA SER A 63 4.06 -11.64 -13.74
C SER A 63 4.45 -10.16 -13.69
N SER A 64 4.18 -9.41 -14.77
CA SER A 64 4.47 -7.99 -14.87
C SER A 64 3.36 -7.11 -14.27
N ILE A 65 2.25 -7.69 -13.80
CA ILE A 65 1.13 -6.97 -13.18
C ILE A 65 1.54 -6.46 -11.79
N GLN A 66 1.29 -5.17 -11.55
CA GLN A 66 1.60 -4.51 -10.29
C GLN A 66 0.43 -3.64 -9.81
N PHE A 67 0.32 -3.52 -8.49
CA PHE A 67 -0.66 -2.67 -7.80
C PHE A 67 0.03 -1.48 -7.13
N ARG A 68 -0.63 -0.32 -7.12
CA ARG A 68 -0.28 0.77 -6.21
C ARG A 68 -1.49 1.50 -5.68
N VAL A 69 -1.36 2.06 -4.47
CA VAL A 69 -2.27 3.08 -3.97
C VAL A 69 -1.81 4.44 -4.49
N PHE A 70 -2.64 5.15 -5.25
CA PHE A 70 -2.29 6.41 -5.90
C PHE A 70 -2.73 7.64 -5.11
N SER A 71 -3.95 7.59 -4.55
CA SER A 71 -4.55 8.69 -3.80
C SER A 71 -5.41 8.17 -2.64
N ASN A 72 -5.57 9.00 -1.61
CA ASN A 72 -6.47 8.78 -0.48
C ASN A 72 -7.12 10.12 -0.13
N THR A 73 -8.44 10.16 -0.02
CA THR A 73 -9.17 11.38 0.39
C THR A 73 -9.05 11.68 1.88
N GLY A 74 -8.56 10.72 2.68
CA GLY A 74 -8.31 10.91 4.10
C GLY A 74 -6.87 11.36 4.41
N ASN A 75 -6.64 11.73 5.67
CA ASN A 75 -5.35 12.28 6.12
C ASN A 75 -4.29 11.20 6.47
N GLY A 76 -4.56 9.93 6.15
CA GLY A 76 -3.66 8.82 6.49
C GLY A 76 -2.48 8.74 5.53
N PHE A 77 -1.26 8.62 6.07
CA PHE A 77 -0.04 8.39 5.27
C PHE A 77 -0.09 7.07 4.52
N PHE A 78 0.45 7.01 3.31
CA PHE A 78 0.57 5.79 2.50
C PHE A 78 1.77 5.89 1.55
N SER A 79 2.24 4.75 1.03
CA SER A 79 3.24 4.70 -0.03
C SER A 79 2.58 4.58 -1.41
N LYS A 80 3.13 5.26 -2.43
CA LYS A 80 2.68 5.18 -3.84
C LYS A 80 3.49 4.18 -4.68
N GLU A 81 4.12 3.23 -3.99
CA GLU A 81 4.99 2.23 -4.57
C GLU A 81 4.19 1.20 -5.36
N TRP A 82 4.76 0.74 -6.47
CA TRP A 82 4.24 -0.38 -7.23
C TRP A 82 4.70 -1.69 -6.61
N ILE A 83 3.77 -2.59 -6.36
CA ILE A 83 4.01 -3.89 -5.75
C ILE A 83 3.53 -4.97 -6.73
N PRO A 84 4.38 -5.94 -7.11
CA PRO A 84 3.96 -7.04 -7.99
C PRO A 84 2.82 -7.85 -7.39
N LEU A 85 1.81 -8.17 -8.20
CA LEU A 85 0.66 -8.96 -7.77
C LEU A 85 1.07 -10.35 -7.28
N GLU A 86 2.01 -10.99 -7.98
CA GLU A 86 2.55 -12.29 -7.61
C GLU A 86 3.13 -12.30 -6.19
N VAL A 87 3.90 -11.27 -5.82
CA VAL A 87 4.50 -11.14 -4.49
C VAL A 87 3.41 -10.98 -3.42
N ILE A 88 2.35 -10.22 -3.72
CA ILE A 88 1.21 -10.06 -2.81
C ILE A 88 0.51 -11.40 -2.61
N LEU A 89 0.15 -12.10 -3.68
CA LEU A 89 -0.54 -13.39 -3.63
C LEU A 89 0.31 -14.45 -2.92
N GLN A 90 1.62 -14.48 -3.16
CA GLN A 90 2.54 -15.39 -2.48
C GLN A 90 2.62 -15.13 -0.97
N VAL A 91 2.52 -13.87 -0.54
CA VAL A 91 2.49 -13.53 0.89
C VAL A 91 1.15 -13.94 1.52
N LEU A 92 0.03 -13.76 0.80
CA LEU A 92 -1.29 -14.17 1.28
C LEU A 92 -1.46 -15.70 1.32
N SER A 93 -0.92 -16.44 0.34
CA SER A 93 -1.03 -17.90 0.29
C SER A 93 -0.22 -18.61 1.39
N LYS A 94 0.78 -17.94 1.96
CA LYS A 94 1.56 -18.45 3.10
C LYS A 94 0.81 -18.38 4.42
N VAL A 95 -0.35 -17.73 4.48
CA VAL A 95 -1.17 -17.66 5.69
C VAL A 95 -1.82 -19.04 5.91
N PRO A 96 -1.51 -19.73 7.01
CA PRO A 96 -2.15 -21.00 7.35
C PRO A 96 -3.67 -20.83 7.53
N SER A 97 -4.46 -21.85 7.20
CA SER A 97 -5.93 -21.80 7.30
C SER A 97 -6.47 -21.59 8.71
N ASP A 98 -5.66 -21.89 9.74
CA ASP A 98 -5.99 -21.65 11.16
C ASP A 98 -5.79 -20.18 11.58
N LYS A 99 -5.13 -19.36 10.76
CA LYS A 99 -4.83 -17.96 11.08
C LYS A 99 -5.69 -17.00 10.27
N PRO A 100 -6.18 -15.91 10.89
CA PRO A 100 -6.94 -14.92 10.16
C PRO A 100 -6.05 -14.16 9.17
N LEU A 101 -6.45 -14.09 7.90
CA LEU A 101 -5.83 -13.20 6.93
C LEU A 101 -6.22 -11.76 7.27
N ILE A 102 -5.23 -10.97 7.68
CA ILE A 102 -5.39 -9.56 8.04
C ILE A 102 -4.35 -8.73 7.29
N SER A 103 -4.56 -7.41 7.18
CA SER A 103 -3.63 -6.52 6.47
C SER A 103 -2.19 -6.56 6.99
N TYR A 104 -1.99 -6.94 8.26
CA TYR A 104 -0.66 -7.08 8.86
C TYR A 104 0.21 -8.13 8.16
N VAL A 105 -0.39 -9.13 7.51
CA VAL A 105 0.34 -10.15 6.73
C VAL A 105 1.16 -9.51 5.61
N LEU A 106 0.68 -8.41 5.02
CA LEU A 106 1.36 -7.67 3.96
C LEU A 106 2.42 -6.69 4.50
N TYR A 107 2.54 -6.49 5.82
CA TYR A 107 3.49 -5.56 6.43
C TYR A 107 4.96 -5.77 5.98
N PRO A 108 5.47 -7.01 5.81
CA PRO A 108 6.83 -7.24 5.35
C PRO A 108 7.15 -6.62 3.98
N LEU A 109 6.14 -6.37 3.14
CA LEU A 109 6.31 -5.71 1.83
C LEU A 109 6.55 -4.20 1.94
N PHE A 110 6.24 -3.60 3.09
CA PHE A 110 6.25 -2.15 3.29
C PHE A 110 7.18 -1.72 4.43
N ARG A 111 8.29 -2.43 4.65
CA ARG A 111 9.26 -2.09 5.70
C ARG A 111 9.82 -0.68 5.50
N GLY A 112 9.80 0.12 6.57
CA GLY A 112 10.22 1.52 6.53
C GLY A 112 9.25 2.47 5.81
N LYS A 113 8.04 1.99 5.47
CA LYS A 113 6.97 2.78 4.85
C LYS A 113 5.79 2.94 5.81
N SER A 114 4.72 3.59 5.36
CA SER A 114 3.51 3.76 6.16
C SER A 114 2.84 2.42 6.49
N ILE A 115 2.54 2.24 7.77
CA ILE A 115 1.82 1.09 8.34
C ILE A 115 0.35 0.99 7.85
N ASN A 116 -0.19 2.05 7.24
CA ASN A 116 -1.54 2.04 6.68
C ASN A 116 -1.59 1.47 5.26
N THR A 117 -0.47 1.50 4.52
CA THR A 117 -0.40 1.04 3.13
C THR A 117 -0.88 -0.40 2.96
N PRO A 118 -0.48 -1.37 3.82
CA PRO A 118 -1.00 -2.74 3.77
C PRO A 118 -2.54 -2.81 3.83
N ALA A 119 -3.17 -2.00 4.68
CA ALA A 119 -4.63 -1.98 4.82
C ALA A 119 -5.31 -1.34 3.60
N PHE A 120 -4.71 -0.30 3.01
CA PHE A 120 -5.24 0.32 1.80
C PHE A 120 -5.08 -0.58 0.57
N LEU A 121 -3.96 -1.31 0.46
CA LEU A 121 -3.77 -2.31 -0.58
C LEU A 121 -4.80 -3.44 -0.45
N LEU A 122 -5.04 -3.94 0.77
CA LEU A 122 -6.05 -4.99 1.00
C LEU A 122 -7.46 -4.52 0.62
N ALA A 123 -7.79 -3.24 0.83
CA ALA A 123 -9.06 -2.66 0.39
C ALA A 123 -9.20 -2.67 -1.14
N ALA A 124 -8.13 -2.32 -1.86
CA ALA A 124 -8.11 -2.38 -3.33
C ALA A 124 -8.26 -3.82 -3.84
N MET A 125 -7.59 -4.79 -3.21
CA MET A 125 -7.77 -6.22 -3.54
C MET A 125 -9.20 -6.70 -3.30
N LYS A 126 -9.85 -6.22 -2.23
CA LYS A 126 -11.26 -6.53 -1.97
C LYS A 126 -12.17 -5.99 -3.08
N GLN A 127 -11.89 -4.80 -3.59
CA GLN A 127 -12.66 -4.19 -4.67
C GLN A 127 -12.53 -4.96 -5.98
N GLU A 128 -11.35 -5.52 -6.26
CA GLU A 128 -11.08 -6.33 -7.45
C GLU A 128 -11.49 -7.81 -7.30
N GLY A 129 -12.15 -8.17 -6.19
CA GLY A 129 -12.63 -9.54 -5.98
C GLY A 129 -11.52 -10.56 -5.68
N LEU A 130 -10.31 -10.12 -5.34
CA LEU A 130 -9.20 -11.01 -4.98
C LEU A 130 -9.27 -11.48 -3.53
N VAL A 131 -9.93 -10.71 -2.67
CA VAL A 131 -10.18 -11.08 -1.27
C VAL A 131 -11.60 -10.73 -0.87
N GLN A 132 -12.17 -11.50 0.03
CA GLN A 132 -13.46 -11.19 0.65
C GLN A 132 -13.30 -10.93 2.13
N GLN A 133 -14.14 -10.06 2.68
CA GLN A 133 -14.19 -9.86 4.12
C GLN A 133 -14.95 -11.03 4.77
N SER A 134 -14.37 -11.63 5.79
CA SER A 134 -14.99 -12.76 6.50
C SER A 134 -16.30 -12.33 7.17
N THR A 135 -17.31 -13.19 7.10
CA THR A 135 -18.64 -12.96 7.69
C THR A 135 -18.61 -13.05 9.22
N GLU A 136 -17.68 -13.83 9.77
CA GLU A 136 -17.56 -14.04 11.21
C GLU A 136 -16.78 -12.92 11.90
N LYS A 137 -15.71 -12.43 11.26
CA LYS A 137 -14.77 -11.49 11.86
C LYS A 137 -14.50 -10.32 10.93
N ARG A 138 -15.04 -9.15 11.26
CA ARG A 138 -14.93 -7.91 10.45
C ARG A 138 -13.50 -7.48 10.09
N ARG A 139 -12.48 -7.93 10.81
CA ARG A 139 -11.07 -7.58 10.53
C ARG A 139 -10.31 -8.65 9.75
N CYS A 140 -10.96 -9.79 9.46
CA CYS A 140 -10.36 -10.92 8.78
C CYS A 140 -10.89 -11.00 7.36
N TYR A 141 -10.09 -11.61 6.49
CA TYR A 141 -10.35 -11.75 5.07
C TYR A 141 -10.09 -13.19 4.65
N GLU A 142 -10.57 -13.54 3.46
CA GLU A 142 -10.39 -14.83 2.81
C GLU A 142 -9.92 -14.55 1.38
N LEU A 143 -8.97 -15.35 0.89
CA LEU A 143 -8.46 -15.23 -0.48
C LEU A 143 -9.48 -15.85 -1.43
N LEU A 144 -9.81 -15.15 -2.51
CA LEU A 144 -10.69 -15.64 -3.56
C LEU A 144 -9.88 -16.15 -4.76
N ASP A 145 -10.53 -16.90 -5.65
CA ASP A 145 -9.94 -17.33 -6.91
C ASP A 145 -9.67 -16.12 -7.81
N PRO A 146 -8.40 -15.85 -8.19
CA PRO A 146 -8.06 -14.71 -9.04
C PRO A 146 -8.46 -14.89 -10.51
N THR A 147 -9.00 -16.04 -10.92
CA THR A 147 -9.25 -16.37 -12.34
C THR A 147 -10.04 -15.29 -13.10
N GLU A 148 -11.13 -14.78 -12.53
CA GLU A 148 -11.95 -13.73 -13.18
C GLU A 148 -11.18 -12.41 -13.33
N PHE A 149 -10.46 -12.02 -12.28
CA PHE A 149 -9.61 -10.84 -12.29
C PHE A 149 -8.51 -10.95 -13.36
N MET A 150 -7.80 -12.07 -13.40
CA MET A 150 -6.72 -12.28 -14.38
C MET A 150 -7.26 -12.26 -15.81
N ALA A 151 -8.45 -12.82 -16.07
CA ALA A 151 -9.09 -12.74 -17.38
C ALA A 151 -9.40 -11.30 -17.80
N GLU A 152 -9.88 -10.45 -16.87
CA GLU A 152 -10.11 -9.02 -17.13
C GLU A 152 -8.79 -8.31 -17.45
N ILE A 153 -7.74 -8.54 -16.65
CA ILE A 153 -6.44 -7.90 -16.85
C ILE A 153 -5.77 -8.34 -18.16
N ARG A 154 -5.83 -9.62 -18.52
CA ARG A 154 -5.33 -10.13 -19.82
C ARG A 154 -5.98 -9.39 -20.99
N LYS A 155 -7.29 -9.15 -20.91
CA LYS A 155 -8.03 -8.37 -21.93
C LYS A 155 -7.53 -6.93 -22.02
N LEU A 156 -7.23 -6.29 -20.88
CA LEU A 156 -6.69 -4.92 -20.84
C LEU A 156 -5.24 -4.84 -21.33
N MET A 157 -4.44 -5.88 -21.13
CA MET A 157 -3.07 -5.99 -21.65
C MET A 157 -3.06 -6.14 -23.19
N ALA A 158 -3.98 -6.94 -23.72
CA ALA A 158 -4.13 -7.14 -25.17
C ALA A 158 -4.69 -5.89 -25.90
N SER A 159 -5.38 -4.99 -25.20
CA SER A 159 -5.92 -3.76 -25.76
C SER A 159 -4.89 -2.63 -25.70
N PRO A 160 -4.39 -2.11 -26.83
CA PRO A 160 -3.45 -0.99 -26.84
C PRO A 160 -4.08 0.33 -26.34
N ASP A 161 -5.41 0.48 -26.36
CA ASP A 161 -6.09 1.78 -26.28
C ASP A 161 -6.70 2.17 -24.92
N THR A 162 -6.72 1.29 -23.92
CA THR A 162 -7.22 1.64 -22.57
C THR A 162 -6.12 2.20 -21.66
N ALA A 163 -5.30 3.10 -22.19
CA ALA A 163 -4.48 3.97 -21.36
C ALA A 163 -5.29 5.23 -21.05
N SER A 164 -5.89 5.33 -19.86
CA SER A 164 -6.32 6.64 -19.35
C SER A 164 -5.06 7.50 -19.20
N ASN A 165 -4.77 8.27 -20.23
CA ASN A 165 -3.59 9.10 -20.37
C ASN A 165 -3.76 10.34 -19.47
N ALA A 166 -3.55 10.17 -18.17
CA ALA A 166 -3.35 11.27 -17.23
C ALA A 166 -1.84 11.41 -16.97
N ALA A 167 -1.16 11.99 -17.96
CA ALA A 167 0.18 12.52 -17.81
C ALA A 167 0.19 13.49 -16.60
N VAL A 168 0.84 13.07 -15.52
CA VAL A 168 1.13 13.94 -14.38
C VAL A 168 2.13 14.98 -14.85
N LYS A 169 1.65 16.15 -15.28
CA LYS A 169 2.47 17.37 -15.29
C LYS A 169 2.70 17.78 -13.84
N ALA A 170 3.75 17.23 -13.25
CA ALA A 170 4.36 17.77 -12.06
C ALA A 170 4.81 19.21 -12.37
N LYS A 171 4.06 20.20 -11.87
CA LYS A 171 4.59 21.54 -11.66
C LYS A 171 4.82 21.67 -10.16
N ASP A 172 6.09 21.51 -9.79
CA ASP A 172 6.63 21.93 -8.51
C ASP A 172 6.19 23.37 -8.20
N LYS A 173 5.52 23.55 -7.08
CA LYS A 173 5.58 24.82 -6.35
C LYS A 173 5.68 24.50 -4.86
N PRO A 174 6.79 24.84 -4.19
CA PRO A 174 6.96 24.57 -2.77
C PRO A 174 6.19 25.61 -1.97
N MET A 175 5.12 25.21 -1.27
CA MET A 175 4.52 26.07 -0.25
C MET A 175 5.19 25.79 1.10
N ARG A 176 6.27 26.56 1.33
CA ARG A 176 6.94 26.75 2.61
C ARG A 176 5.95 27.31 3.63
N SER A 177 5.65 26.57 4.71
CA SER A 177 5.06 27.16 5.92
C SER A 177 6.19 27.40 6.93
N THR A 178 6.76 28.60 6.91
CA THR A 178 7.68 29.07 7.95
C THR A 178 6.90 29.67 9.12
N THR A 179 7.31 29.21 10.29
CA THR A 179 6.95 29.56 11.66
C THR A 179 7.25 31.02 12.04
N GLY A 180 6.46 31.57 12.97
CA GLY A 180 6.78 32.67 13.90
C GLY A 180 5.55 32.94 14.77
N LYS A 181 5.47 32.51 16.05
CA LYS A 181 5.95 33.19 17.29
C LYS A 181 5.66 34.69 17.23
N GLU A 182 4.96 35.35 18.16
CA GLU A 182 4.81 35.27 19.63
C GLU A 182 3.55 36.13 19.96
N ALA A 183 2.76 36.04 21.04
CA ALA A 183 3.14 36.06 22.45
C ALA A 183 1.93 35.70 23.36
N VAL A 184 2.26 35.17 24.53
CA VAL A 184 1.43 34.90 25.72
C VAL A 184 1.41 36.16 26.61
N PRO A 185 0.30 36.55 27.29
CA PRO A 185 0.09 36.22 28.73
C PRO A 185 -1.41 36.09 29.12
N THR A 186 -1.87 35.61 30.28
CA THR A 186 -1.46 34.74 31.39
C THR A 186 -2.64 34.77 32.39
N LYS A 187 -3.06 33.61 32.92
CA LYS A 187 -3.92 33.40 34.14
C LYS A 187 -5.40 33.84 34.02
N GLN A 188 -6.42 33.19 34.59
CA GLN A 188 -6.51 32.36 35.79
C GLN A 188 -7.86 31.59 35.82
N ASP A 189 -7.79 30.31 36.21
CA ASP A 189 -8.64 29.58 37.18
C ASP A 189 -10.20 29.68 37.18
N LYS A 190 -10.85 28.49 37.03
CA LYS A 190 -11.87 27.89 37.93
C LYS A 190 -13.04 27.17 37.21
N SER A 191 -13.11 25.86 37.50
CA SER A 191 -14.31 25.03 37.74
C SER A 191 -15.50 25.04 36.77
N ALA A 192 -15.79 23.87 36.17
CA ALA A 192 -17.13 23.24 36.22
C ALA A 192 -17.13 21.81 35.62
N LEU A 193 -17.75 20.90 36.36
CA LEU A 193 -18.09 19.50 36.01
C LEU A 193 -19.63 19.39 36.14
N PRO A 194 -20.27 18.29 35.69
CA PRO A 194 -21.03 18.10 34.44
C PRO A 194 -22.57 18.19 34.60
N PRO A 195 -23.39 18.10 33.53
CA PRO A 195 -24.84 17.92 33.67
C PRO A 195 -25.23 16.43 33.62
N LYS A 196 -25.91 15.95 34.68
CA LYS A 196 -26.73 14.72 34.67
C LYS A 196 -28.21 15.11 34.74
N GLY A 197 -28.94 14.90 33.65
CA GLY A 197 -30.40 15.03 33.62
C GLY A 197 -31.09 13.69 33.86
N LYS A 198 -31.82 13.57 34.97
CA LYS A 198 -32.95 12.65 35.17
C LYS A 198 -33.92 13.29 36.18
N LYS A 199 -35.17 13.55 35.78
CA LYS A 199 -36.32 13.59 36.69
C LYS A 199 -37.54 12.99 35.99
N GLN A 200 -38.17 12.06 36.71
CA GLN A 200 -39.35 11.30 36.34
C GLN A 200 -40.60 11.92 36.96
N ALA A 201 -41.71 11.74 36.23
CA ALA A 201 -43.07 11.39 36.62
C ALA A 201 -43.86 12.30 37.59
N GLU A 202 -44.85 12.95 36.99
CA GLU A 202 -46.16 13.32 37.55
C GLU A 202 -46.92 12.12 38.12
N SER A 203 -47.63 12.37 39.22
CA SER A 203 -48.76 11.58 39.71
C SER A 203 -50.02 12.44 39.66
N SER A 204 -51.08 11.95 39.04
CA SER A 204 -52.45 12.53 39.06
C SER A 204 -53.38 11.66 39.95
N PRO A 205 -54.70 11.92 40.06
CA PRO A 205 -55.30 12.35 41.33
C PRO A 205 -56.43 11.42 41.85
N THR A 206 -57.06 11.90 42.93
CA THR A 206 -58.33 11.50 43.58
C THR A 206 -58.22 10.49 44.73
#